data_AF-A0A1A0MV27-F1
#
_entry.id   AF-A0A1A0MV27-F1
#
_cell.length_a   1.000
_cell.length_b   1.000
_cell.length_c   1.000
_cell.angle_alpha   90.00
_cell.angle_beta   90.00
_cell.angle_gamma   90.00
#
_symmetry.space_group_name_H-M   'P 1'
#
loop_
_entity.id
_entity.type
_entity.pdbx_description
1 polymer ?
#
loop_
_entity_poly.entity_id
_entity_poly.type
_entity_poly.pdbx_seq_one_letter_code
_entity_poly.pdbx_strand_id
1 'polypeptide(L)'
;MRGLVSCGAVFAVALLGAGCGGGSTQSSPATSSAKPATSTTPPPPAIVAPAQLKPGNYPVKPHEPYGAAGAPEAGARLEAQQLAGYVVGPWQVDSTLTEPYLSTYFVIDEPGLLAQFGPESIATAAGRHKFIDGFVSARESATKAVLINGVLRFASPEDAGAAAGEMNAAALQLNIRGAVPKTVAIPDHPDALASTYDVDSRGTKLTTVRSFTAHGPYVLTQLAQSTAGLDPAIALVTKAIGAQAAAIEPFKPAPELPAVPIDPTGLLALTLQTDAPRNSQNAVYSGTGALHFQSNPVTSSKVFQDNGVTAFARGKTSVYRAKDPASAVNVANTFGKEVSVDGTETADPVPALTLSRCILLANPKQFYCVAPAGDYAIEARGPELKDVHEQVAAQYILLTAKP
;
A
#
# COMPACT_ATOMS: atom_id res chain seq x y z
N MET A 1 8.35 -4.54 -41.14
CA MET A 1 8.71 -5.80 -41.83
C MET A 1 9.25 -6.77 -40.80
N ARG A 2 8.66 -7.98 -40.76
CA ARG A 2 9.10 -9.21 -40.05
C ARG A 2 9.15 -9.14 -38.50
N GLY A 3 8.49 -10.00 -37.73
CA GLY A 3 7.65 -11.15 -38.04
C GLY A 3 7.26 -11.85 -36.73
N LEU A 4 5.99 -12.26 -36.63
CA LEU A 4 5.48 -13.13 -35.58
C LEU A 4 6.14 -14.51 -35.67
N VAL A 5 6.43 -15.13 -34.53
CA VAL A 5 6.49 -16.59 -34.40
C VAL A 5 5.75 -17.00 -33.13
N SER A 6 4.62 -17.68 -33.34
CA SER A 6 3.88 -18.47 -32.35
C SER A 6 4.43 -19.89 -32.36
N CYS A 7 4.64 -20.49 -31.19
CA CYS A 7 4.82 -21.93 -31.05
C CYS A 7 3.97 -22.42 -29.88
N GLY A 8 2.93 -23.18 -30.21
CA GLY A 8 2.09 -23.90 -29.26
C GLY A 8 2.80 -25.13 -28.71
N ALA A 9 2.52 -25.45 -27.45
CA ALA A 9 2.93 -26.70 -26.82
C ALA A 9 1.69 -27.58 -26.60
N VAL A 10 1.79 -28.80 -27.12
CA VAL A 10 0.80 -29.87 -27.09
C VAL A 10 0.79 -30.56 -25.73
N PHE A 11 -0.39 -30.72 -25.13
CA PHE A 11 -0.62 -31.55 -23.96
C PHE A 11 -0.66 -33.03 -24.36
N ALA A 12 0.16 -33.86 -23.71
CA ALA A 12 0.07 -35.32 -23.76
C ALA A 12 -0.44 -35.83 -22.40
N VAL A 13 -1.65 -36.40 -22.40
CA VAL A 13 -2.26 -37.11 -21.28
C VAL A 13 -1.91 -38.59 -21.38
N ALA A 14 -1.26 -39.14 -20.36
CA ALA A 14 -1.04 -40.59 -20.25
C ALA A 14 -1.99 -41.17 -19.18
N LEU A 15 -2.95 -41.96 -19.65
CA LEU A 15 -3.84 -42.82 -18.89
C LEU A 15 -3.20 -44.22 -18.76
N LEU A 16 -2.99 -44.69 -17.53
CA LEU A 16 -2.78 -46.09 -17.18
C LEU A 16 -3.41 -46.24 -15.77
N GLY A 17 -4.29 -47.17 -15.44
CA GLY A 17 -4.63 -48.47 -15.99
C GLY A 17 -4.85 -49.38 -14.79
N ALA A 18 -6.11 -49.73 -14.49
CA ALA A 18 -6.50 -50.52 -13.34
C ALA A 18 -5.95 -51.96 -13.42
N GLY A 19 -5.51 -52.51 -12.29
CA GLY A 19 -5.16 -53.92 -12.14
C GLY A 19 -5.61 -54.44 -10.78
N CYS A 20 -6.76 -55.10 -10.76
CA CYS A 20 -7.20 -55.96 -9.65
C CYS A 20 -6.58 -57.36 -9.84
N GLY A 21 -6.00 -57.92 -8.78
CA GLY A 21 -5.55 -59.31 -8.74
C GLY A 21 -5.56 -59.80 -7.29
N GLY A 22 -6.53 -60.65 -6.96
CA GLY A 22 -6.70 -61.23 -5.63
C GLY A 22 -5.75 -62.39 -5.37
N GLY A 23 -5.35 -62.54 -4.11
CA GLY A 23 -4.61 -63.69 -3.59
C GLY A 23 -4.64 -63.67 -2.07
N SER A 24 -5.55 -64.46 -1.49
CA SER A 24 -5.73 -64.63 -0.05
C SER A 24 -4.63 -65.50 0.56
N THR A 25 -3.88 -64.98 1.53
CA THR A 25 -3.38 -65.77 2.68
C THR A 25 -3.28 -64.85 3.91
N GLN A 26 -3.86 -65.31 5.01
CA GLN A 26 -3.94 -64.63 6.31
C GLN A 26 -2.57 -64.42 6.95
N SER A 27 -2.34 -63.22 7.50
CA SER A 27 -1.59 -63.02 8.75
C SER A 27 -1.95 -61.65 9.37
N SER A 28 -2.28 -61.71 10.66
CA SER A 28 -2.73 -60.74 11.67
C SER A 28 -2.19 -59.29 11.64
N PRO A 29 -2.84 -58.33 12.35
CA PRO A 29 -2.82 -56.91 12.01
C PRO A 29 -1.53 -56.23 12.48
N ALA A 30 -0.76 -55.71 11.53
CA ALA A 30 0.24 -54.69 11.82
C ALA A 30 -0.47 -53.34 11.87
N THR A 31 -0.46 -52.72 13.05
CA THR A 31 -0.77 -51.31 13.26
C THR A 31 -0.08 -50.45 12.21
N SER A 32 -0.84 -49.89 11.29
CA SER A 32 -0.38 -48.83 10.39
C SER A 32 -0.12 -47.59 11.24
N SER A 33 1.12 -47.46 11.70
CA SER A 33 1.68 -46.19 12.13
C SER A 33 1.78 -45.32 10.89
N ALA A 34 0.73 -44.55 10.60
CA ALA A 34 0.79 -43.46 9.65
C ALA A 34 1.95 -42.54 10.10
N LYS A 35 3.05 -42.59 9.34
CA LYS A 35 4.18 -41.68 9.48
C LYS A 35 3.62 -40.25 9.42
N PRO A 36 3.82 -39.41 10.44
CA PRO A 36 3.45 -38.01 10.34
C PRO A 36 4.14 -37.44 9.11
N ALA A 37 3.37 -36.80 8.23
CA ALA A 37 3.93 -36.00 7.17
C ALA A 37 4.77 -34.92 7.85
N THR A 38 6.08 -35.14 7.93
CA THR A 38 7.04 -34.11 8.34
C THR A 38 6.89 -32.97 7.36
N SER A 39 6.24 -31.90 7.80
CA SER A 39 6.28 -30.60 7.13
C SER A 39 7.73 -30.22 6.95
N THR A 40 8.25 -30.35 5.72
CA THR A 40 9.61 -29.99 5.35
C THR A 40 9.77 -28.48 5.18
N THR A 41 9.30 -27.71 6.17
CA THR A 41 9.62 -26.28 6.23
C THR A 41 11.09 -26.17 6.61
N PRO A 42 11.94 -25.50 5.80
CA PRO A 42 13.33 -25.26 6.15
C PRO A 42 13.43 -24.59 7.54
N PRO A 43 14.48 -24.90 8.33
CA PRO A 43 14.68 -24.23 9.62
C PRO A 43 14.80 -22.71 9.39
N PRO A 44 14.30 -21.88 10.33
CA PRO A 44 14.39 -20.43 10.21
C PRO A 44 15.86 -19.99 10.18
N PRO A 45 16.18 -18.88 9.48
CA PRO A 45 17.52 -18.29 9.53
C PRO A 45 17.96 -18.01 10.97
N ALA A 46 19.22 -18.29 11.28
CA ALA A 46 19.79 -17.97 12.58
C ALA A 46 19.80 -16.45 12.82
N ILE A 47 19.47 -16.04 14.04
CA ILE A 47 19.56 -14.64 14.46
C ILE A 47 21.02 -14.26 14.67
N VAL A 48 21.45 -13.17 14.05
CA VAL A 48 22.80 -12.60 14.19
C VAL A 48 22.89 -11.84 15.52
N ALA A 49 23.97 -12.07 16.27
CA ALA A 49 24.12 -11.44 17.58
C ALA A 49 24.40 -9.93 17.45
N PRO A 50 23.81 -9.05 18.29
CA PRO A 50 24.02 -7.60 18.21
C PRO A 50 25.49 -7.16 18.19
N ALA A 51 26.38 -7.87 18.91
CA ALA A 51 27.81 -7.57 18.95
C ALA A 51 28.54 -7.75 17.59
N GLN A 52 27.93 -8.43 16.62
CA GLN A 52 28.47 -8.62 15.27
C GLN A 52 28.03 -7.51 14.30
N LEU A 53 27.07 -6.68 14.72
CA LEU A 53 26.45 -5.65 13.89
C LEU A 53 27.04 -4.28 14.21
N LYS A 54 27.04 -3.39 13.21
CA LYS A 54 27.58 -2.04 13.31
C LYS A 54 26.47 -1.02 13.06
N PRO A 55 25.71 -0.62 14.10
CA PRO A 55 24.57 0.30 13.98
C PRO A 55 24.97 1.78 13.85
N GLY A 56 26.26 2.11 13.92
CA GLY A 56 26.71 3.51 13.94
C GLY A 56 26.14 4.27 15.13
N ASN A 57 25.57 5.45 14.87
CA ASN A 57 24.93 6.30 15.88
C ASN A 57 23.42 6.05 16.04
N TYR A 58 22.85 5.09 15.31
CA TYR A 58 21.41 4.81 15.38
C TYR A 58 21.03 4.14 16.71
N PRO A 59 19.84 4.44 17.26
CA PRO A 59 19.37 3.80 18.48
C PRO A 59 19.13 2.30 18.25
N VAL A 60 19.52 1.49 19.22
CA VAL A 60 19.38 0.01 19.19
C VAL A 60 18.55 -0.53 20.33
N LYS A 61 17.96 0.35 21.12
CA LYS A 61 16.98 0.00 22.15
C LYS A 61 15.59 0.36 21.63
N PRO A 62 14.60 -0.54 21.78
CA PRO A 62 13.20 -0.21 21.51
C PRO A 62 12.79 1.09 22.18
N HIS A 63 11.89 1.82 21.52
CA HIS A 63 11.18 2.90 22.19
C HIS A 63 10.29 2.31 23.30
N GLU A 64 10.02 3.11 24.34
CA GLU A 64 8.99 2.76 25.30
C GLU A 64 7.64 2.54 24.56
N PRO A 65 6.81 1.59 25.00
CA PRO A 65 5.51 1.35 24.39
C PRO A 65 4.71 2.65 24.27
N TYR A 66 4.21 2.92 23.07
CA TYR A 66 3.41 4.11 22.84
C TYR A 66 2.04 4.00 23.51
N GLY A 67 1.56 5.12 24.04
CA GLY A 67 0.22 5.26 24.60
C GLY A 67 -0.83 5.62 23.55
N ALA A 68 -1.90 6.26 24.03
CA ALA A 68 -2.93 6.85 23.19
C ALA A 68 -2.49 8.20 22.59
N ALA A 69 -3.17 8.64 21.54
CA ALA A 69 -2.91 9.89 20.83
C ALA A 69 -2.92 11.12 21.76
N GLY A 70 -3.79 11.13 22.76
CA GLY A 70 -3.90 12.20 23.77
C GLY A 70 -4.56 13.50 23.27
N ALA A 71 -4.64 13.71 21.96
CA ALA A 71 -5.28 14.86 21.33
C ALA A 71 -6.14 14.42 20.13
N PRO A 72 -7.28 15.09 19.86
CA PRO A 72 -8.15 14.76 18.74
C PRO A 72 -7.45 14.79 17.37
N GLU A 73 -6.58 15.77 17.13
CA GLU A 73 -5.89 15.95 15.84
C GLU A 73 -4.88 14.82 15.59
N ALA A 74 -4.15 14.42 16.62
CA ALA A 74 -3.26 13.26 16.57
C ALA A 74 -4.06 11.97 16.33
N GLY A 75 -5.21 11.83 16.99
CA GLY A 75 -6.13 10.71 16.79
C GLY A 75 -6.68 10.63 15.38
N ALA A 76 -7.13 11.76 14.81
CA ALA A 76 -7.60 11.84 13.43
C ALA A 76 -6.52 11.42 12.44
N ARG A 77 -5.27 11.86 12.63
CA ARG A 77 -4.13 11.42 11.81
C ARG A 77 -3.92 9.91 11.86
N LEU A 78 -3.93 9.32 13.06
CA LEU A 78 -3.75 7.87 13.25
C LEU A 78 -4.89 7.07 12.59
N GLU A 79 -6.13 7.53 12.75
CA GLU A 79 -7.30 6.95 12.08
C GLU A 79 -7.18 7.05 10.55
N ALA A 80 -6.71 8.18 10.01
CA ALA A 80 -6.42 8.35 8.58
C ALA A 80 -5.35 7.37 8.08
N GLN A 81 -4.35 7.07 8.90
CA GLN A 81 -3.35 6.05 8.59
C GLN A 81 -3.95 4.64 8.60
N GLN A 82 -4.84 4.32 9.55
CA GLN A 82 -5.55 3.03 9.55
C GLN A 82 -6.53 2.91 8.38
N LEU A 83 -7.19 4.01 8.00
CA LEU A 83 -8.10 4.10 6.86
C LEU A 83 -7.42 3.70 5.55
N ALA A 84 -6.11 3.89 5.41
CA ALA A 84 -5.34 3.41 4.26
C ALA A 84 -5.54 1.91 3.98
N GLY A 85 -5.78 1.10 5.01
CA GLY A 85 -6.07 -0.32 4.87
C GLY A 85 -7.39 -0.66 4.16
N TYR A 86 -8.25 0.35 3.98
CA TYR A 86 -9.60 0.25 3.44
C TYR A 86 -9.80 1.14 2.20
N VAL A 87 -8.79 1.91 1.79
CA VAL A 87 -8.82 2.66 0.54
C VAL A 87 -8.37 1.77 -0.62
N VAL A 88 -9.18 1.70 -1.66
CA VAL A 88 -8.88 0.97 -2.89
C VAL A 88 -7.79 1.73 -3.65
N GLY A 89 -6.67 1.07 -3.87
CA GLY A 89 -5.61 1.57 -4.73
C GLY A 89 -6.04 1.57 -6.21
N PRO A 90 -5.59 2.53 -7.02
CA PRO A 90 -5.88 2.56 -8.46
C PRO A 90 -5.61 1.25 -9.21
N TRP A 91 -4.56 0.53 -8.83
CA TRP A 91 -4.18 -0.76 -9.41
C TRP A 91 -5.20 -1.88 -9.18
N GLN A 92 -6.07 -1.73 -8.17
CA GLN A 92 -7.17 -2.67 -7.91
C GLN A 92 -8.39 -2.39 -8.79
N VAL A 93 -8.52 -1.17 -9.31
CA VAL A 93 -9.57 -0.77 -10.25
C VAL A 93 -9.17 -1.10 -11.69
N ASP A 94 -7.91 -0.81 -12.03
CA ASP A 94 -7.28 -1.16 -13.30
C ASP A 94 -5.81 -1.51 -13.05
N SER A 95 -5.42 -2.76 -13.34
CA SER A 95 -4.08 -3.27 -13.06
C SER A 95 -2.96 -2.57 -13.84
N THR A 96 -3.28 -1.73 -14.82
CA THR A 96 -2.31 -0.90 -15.56
C THR A 96 -1.92 0.39 -14.83
N LEU A 97 -2.67 0.79 -13.79
CA LEU A 97 -2.43 2.00 -13.00
C LEU A 97 -1.37 1.75 -11.91
N THR A 98 -0.13 1.52 -12.34
CA THR A 98 0.99 1.21 -11.45
C THR A 98 2.01 2.34 -11.33
N GLU A 99 2.03 3.29 -12.26
CA GLU A 99 3.06 4.33 -12.29
C GLU A 99 2.77 5.43 -11.25
N PRO A 100 3.82 6.05 -10.67
CA PRO A 100 3.64 7.15 -9.73
C PRO A 100 2.91 8.34 -10.36
N TYR A 101 1.88 8.84 -9.68
CA TYR A 101 1.22 10.10 -10.01
C TYR A 101 1.07 10.94 -8.74
N LEU A 102 1.42 12.23 -8.83
CA LEU A 102 1.64 13.08 -7.65
C LEU A 102 2.58 12.39 -6.65
N SER A 103 2.22 12.35 -5.36
CA SER A 103 2.96 11.65 -4.30
C SER A 103 2.49 10.22 -4.05
N THR A 104 1.68 9.66 -4.95
CA THR A 104 1.02 8.34 -4.92
C THR A 104 0.03 8.04 -3.79
N TYR A 105 0.21 8.65 -2.62
CA TYR A 105 -0.67 8.54 -1.48
C TYR A 105 -0.67 9.84 -0.65
N PHE A 106 -1.74 10.05 0.11
CA PHE A 106 -1.89 11.19 0.99
C PHE A 106 -2.69 10.78 2.23
N VAL A 107 -2.11 11.02 3.40
CA VAL A 107 -2.80 11.00 4.68
C VAL A 107 -3.44 12.39 4.83
N ILE A 108 -4.76 12.46 4.88
CA ILE A 108 -5.53 13.70 4.97
C ILE A 108 -6.03 13.85 6.40
N ASP A 109 -5.27 14.54 7.24
CA ASP A 109 -5.66 14.85 8.62
C ASP A 109 -6.19 16.28 8.77
N GLU A 110 -6.29 17.02 7.67
CA GLU A 110 -6.92 18.32 7.59
C GLU A 110 -7.49 18.57 6.17
N PRO A 111 -8.58 19.34 6.04
CA PRO A 111 -9.27 19.51 4.75
C PRO A 111 -8.41 20.26 3.71
N GLY A 112 -7.49 21.13 4.14
CA GLY A 112 -6.63 21.93 3.26
C GLY A 112 -5.77 21.08 2.31
N LEU A 113 -5.40 19.86 2.71
CA LEU A 113 -4.62 18.94 1.89
C LEU A 113 -5.35 18.48 0.62
N LEU A 114 -6.68 18.63 0.54
CA LEU A 114 -7.48 18.33 -0.64
C LEU A 114 -7.21 19.26 -1.82
N ALA A 115 -6.62 20.44 -1.58
CA ALA A 115 -6.18 21.36 -2.64
C ALA A 115 -5.10 20.75 -3.56
N GLN A 116 -4.49 19.62 -3.18
CA GLN A 116 -3.57 18.86 -4.04
C GLN A 116 -4.28 18.14 -5.19
N PHE A 117 -5.60 17.94 -5.10
CA PHE A 117 -6.39 17.15 -6.06
C PHE A 117 -7.33 17.98 -6.91
N GLY A 118 -7.33 19.30 -6.73
CA GLY A 118 -8.27 20.20 -7.38
C GLY A 118 -8.22 21.59 -6.77
N PRO A 119 -9.14 22.47 -7.18
CA PRO A 119 -9.18 23.83 -6.65
C PRO A 119 -9.38 23.89 -5.13
N GLU A 120 -8.80 24.92 -4.52
CA GLU A 120 -8.87 25.16 -3.07
C GLU A 120 -10.31 25.30 -2.53
N SER A 121 -11.24 25.78 -3.35
CA SER A 121 -12.66 25.89 -2.97
C SER A 121 -13.29 24.54 -2.60
N ILE A 122 -12.82 23.43 -3.19
CA ILE A 122 -13.27 22.08 -2.84
C ILE A 122 -12.79 21.72 -1.44
N ALA A 123 -11.54 22.05 -1.10
CA ALA A 123 -10.99 21.86 0.24
C ALA A 123 -11.74 22.71 1.28
N THR A 124 -12.02 23.98 0.94
CA THR A 124 -12.84 24.86 1.78
C THR A 124 -14.25 24.31 1.99
N ALA A 125 -14.89 23.79 0.94
CA ALA A 125 -16.20 23.18 1.03
C ALA A 125 -16.21 21.99 1.99
N ALA A 126 -15.25 21.06 1.84
CA ALA A 126 -15.10 19.93 2.78
C ALA A 126 -14.92 20.40 4.23
N GLY A 127 -14.07 21.41 4.46
CA GLY A 127 -13.78 21.94 5.78
C GLY A 127 -14.97 22.58 6.52
N ARG A 128 -16.07 22.89 5.83
CA ARG A 128 -17.29 23.45 6.46
C ARG A 128 -18.16 22.41 7.16
N HIS A 129 -17.91 21.11 6.93
CA HIS A 129 -18.82 20.04 7.32
C HIS A 129 -18.23 19.07 8.35
N LYS A 130 -17.50 19.57 9.36
CA LYS A 130 -16.91 18.71 10.42
C LYS A 130 -16.10 17.53 9.86
N PHE A 131 -15.21 17.85 8.93
CA PHE A 131 -14.20 16.92 8.43
C PHE A 131 -13.37 16.35 9.59
N ILE A 132 -13.12 15.04 9.58
CA ILE A 132 -12.27 14.37 10.58
C ILE A 132 -10.94 13.98 9.97
N ASP A 133 -10.97 13.11 8.97
CA ASP A 133 -9.76 12.58 8.34
C ASP A 133 -10.05 12.00 6.94
N GLY A 134 -9.02 11.47 6.28
CA GLY A 134 -9.15 10.81 5.00
C GLY A 134 -7.85 10.20 4.51
N PHE A 135 -7.95 9.36 3.49
CA PHE A 135 -6.79 8.82 2.80
C PHE A 135 -7.05 8.80 1.29
N VAL A 136 -6.04 9.17 0.52
CA VAL A 136 -6.12 9.25 -0.94
C VAL A 136 -4.97 8.46 -1.55
N SER A 137 -5.26 7.72 -2.61
CA SER A 137 -4.26 7.05 -3.45
C SER A 137 -4.38 7.52 -4.90
N ALA A 138 -3.23 7.72 -5.55
CA ALA A 138 -3.15 8.26 -6.89
C ALA A 138 -2.09 7.53 -7.71
N ARG A 139 -2.45 7.06 -8.91
CA ARG A 139 -1.51 6.45 -9.86
C ARG A 139 -1.94 6.74 -11.29
N GLU A 140 -0.99 6.59 -12.19
CA GLU A 140 -1.24 6.64 -13.62
C GLU A 140 -0.82 5.34 -14.32
N SER A 141 -1.28 5.18 -15.56
CA SER A 141 -0.82 4.12 -16.46
C SER A 141 0.30 4.64 -17.35
N ALA A 142 1.00 3.71 -18.03
CA ALA A 142 1.95 4.06 -19.08
C ALA A 142 1.31 4.88 -20.23
N THR A 143 0.00 4.73 -20.45
CA THR A 143 -0.79 5.48 -21.45
C THR A 143 -1.39 6.79 -20.90
N LYS A 144 -0.98 7.21 -19.70
CA LYS A 144 -1.40 8.45 -19.04
C LYS A 144 -2.89 8.51 -18.70
N ALA A 145 -3.52 7.37 -18.50
CA ALA A 145 -4.76 7.30 -17.74
C ALA A 145 -4.41 7.52 -16.26
N VAL A 146 -5.20 8.31 -15.55
CA VAL A 146 -4.96 8.66 -14.14
C VAL A 146 -6.18 8.26 -13.34
N LEU A 147 -5.97 7.74 -12.13
CA LEU A 147 -7.01 7.66 -11.12
C LEU A 147 -6.46 8.14 -9.79
N ILE A 148 -7.17 9.11 -9.22
CA ILE A 148 -7.08 9.50 -7.81
C ILE A 148 -8.36 8.95 -7.17
N ASN A 149 -8.19 8.10 -6.16
CA ASN A 149 -9.29 7.54 -5.38
C ASN A 149 -9.06 7.84 -3.90
N GLY A 150 -10.09 8.31 -3.21
CA GLY A 150 -9.97 8.64 -1.80
C GLY A 150 -11.27 8.44 -1.02
N VAL A 151 -11.09 8.33 0.29
CA VAL A 151 -12.16 8.28 1.28
C VAL A 151 -11.93 9.41 2.28
N LEU A 152 -12.94 10.26 2.46
CA LEU A 152 -12.95 11.35 3.42
C LEU A 152 -14.00 11.04 4.47
N ARG A 153 -13.67 11.14 5.76
CA ARG A 153 -14.56 10.88 6.88
C ARG A 153 -15.03 12.17 7.52
N PHE A 154 -16.32 12.22 7.78
CA PHE A 154 -17.01 13.31 8.45
C PHE A 154 -17.68 12.81 9.73
N ALA A 155 -18.12 13.74 10.58
CA ALA A 155 -18.72 13.39 11.86
C ALA A 155 -20.05 12.61 11.76
N SER A 156 -20.78 12.75 10.65
CA SER A 156 -22.07 12.09 10.45
C SER A 156 -22.38 11.86 8.96
N PRO A 157 -23.33 10.99 8.61
CA PRO A 157 -23.83 10.87 7.24
C PRO A 157 -24.40 12.17 6.68
N GLU A 158 -25.04 12.99 7.52
CA GLU A 158 -25.57 14.29 7.11
C GLU A 158 -24.45 15.26 6.74
N ASP A 159 -23.40 15.32 7.57
CA ASP A 159 -22.21 16.13 7.32
C ASP A 159 -21.50 15.67 6.02
N ALA A 160 -21.38 14.36 5.79
CA ALA A 160 -20.80 13.80 4.56
C ALA A 160 -21.64 14.13 3.31
N GLY A 161 -22.97 14.00 3.39
CA GLY A 161 -23.89 14.36 2.30
C GLY A 161 -23.80 15.84 1.94
N ALA A 162 -23.78 16.72 2.94
CA ALA A 162 -23.63 18.15 2.73
C ALA A 162 -22.26 18.50 2.14
N ALA A 163 -21.19 17.86 2.61
CA ALA A 163 -19.85 18.01 2.06
C ALA A 163 -19.77 17.59 0.58
N ALA A 164 -20.29 16.41 0.22
CA ALA A 164 -20.31 15.95 -1.18
C ALA A 164 -21.04 16.95 -2.09
N GLY A 165 -22.19 17.47 -1.64
CA GLY A 165 -22.96 18.49 -2.35
C GLY A 165 -22.17 19.78 -2.58
N GLU A 166 -21.62 20.37 -1.52
CA GLU A 166 -20.85 21.62 -1.62
C GLU A 166 -19.53 21.45 -2.38
N MET A 167 -18.83 20.33 -2.20
CA MET A 167 -17.61 20.02 -2.94
C MET A 167 -17.89 19.91 -4.45
N ASN A 168 -19.00 19.27 -4.84
CA ASN A 168 -19.39 19.20 -6.25
C ASN A 168 -19.80 20.57 -6.79
N ALA A 169 -20.56 21.36 -6.03
CA ALA A 169 -20.92 22.73 -6.41
C ALA A 169 -19.67 23.61 -6.61
N ALA A 170 -18.70 23.52 -5.70
CA ALA A 170 -17.42 24.21 -5.79
C ALA A 170 -16.60 23.75 -7.02
N ALA A 171 -16.63 22.46 -7.33
CA ALA A 171 -15.96 21.91 -8.52
C ALA A 171 -16.58 22.42 -9.83
N LEU A 172 -17.89 22.61 -9.89
CA LEU A 172 -18.60 23.11 -11.07
C LEU A 172 -18.37 24.61 -11.35
N GLN A 173 -18.05 25.40 -10.31
CA GLN A 173 -17.95 26.86 -10.44
C GLN A 173 -16.61 27.35 -11.00
N LEU A 174 -15.57 26.51 -11.04
CA LEU A 174 -14.22 26.96 -11.39
C LEU A 174 -13.82 26.54 -12.79
N ASN A 175 -13.50 27.55 -13.62
CA ASN A 175 -12.93 27.33 -14.94
C ASN A 175 -11.50 26.81 -14.80
N ILE A 176 -11.28 25.55 -15.18
CA ILE A 176 -9.98 24.89 -15.06
C ILE A 176 -9.24 25.10 -16.38
N ARG A 177 -8.28 26.03 -16.40
CA ARG A 177 -7.48 26.37 -17.60
C ARG A 177 -8.35 26.72 -18.81
N GLY A 178 -9.45 27.45 -18.56
CA GLY A 178 -10.42 27.86 -19.58
C GLY A 178 -11.52 26.83 -19.86
N ALA A 179 -11.43 25.62 -19.32
CA ALA A 179 -12.47 24.61 -19.45
C ALA A 179 -13.56 24.83 -18.38
N VAL A 180 -14.81 24.87 -18.82
CA VAL A 180 -15.99 24.96 -17.94
C VAL A 180 -16.46 23.55 -17.61
N PRO A 181 -16.46 23.13 -16.33
CA PRO A 181 -16.97 21.82 -15.93
C PRO A 181 -18.46 21.65 -16.24
N LYS A 182 -18.85 20.45 -16.65
CA LYS A 182 -20.23 20.09 -16.96
C LYS A 182 -20.63 18.86 -16.16
N THR A 183 -21.87 18.83 -15.67
CA THR A 183 -22.41 17.65 -14.98
C THR A 183 -22.40 16.43 -15.91
N VAL A 184 -22.09 15.27 -15.35
CA VAL A 184 -22.15 13.98 -16.04
C VAL A 184 -22.71 12.92 -15.08
N ALA A 185 -23.42 11.93 -15.61
CA ALA A 185 -23.90 10.80 -14.82
C ALA A 185 -22.82 9.73 -14.71
N ILE A 186 -22.77 9.04 -13.57
CA ILE A 186 -21.95 7.85 -13.38
C ILE A 186 -22.88 6.63 -13.42
N PRO A 187 -22.73 5.73 -14.40
CA PRO A 187 -23.50 4.48 -14.47
C PRO A 187 -23.45 3.71 -13.15
N ASP A 188 -24.55 3.05 -12.80
CA ASP A 188 -24.73 2.26 -11.57
C ASP A 188 -24.61 3.01 -10.24
N HIS A 189 -24.33 4.32 -10.27
CA HIS A 189 -24.17 5.19 -9.09
C HIS A 189 -24.96 6.50 -9.27
N PRO A 190 -26.31 6.47 -9.22
CA PRO A 190 -27.14 7.67 -9.38
C PRO A 190 -26.99 8.68 -8.23
N ASP A 191 -26.42 8.24 -7.11
CA ASP A 191 -26.05 9.01 -5.93
C ASP A 191 -24.72 9.77 -6.10
N ALA A 192 -23.90 9.42 -7.10
CA ALA A 192 -22.65 10.07 -7.39
C ALA A 192 -22.85 11.44 -8.05
N LEU A 193 -22.34 12.48 -7.42
CA LEU A 193 -22.29 13.83 -7.98
C LEU A 193 -21.01 13.98 -8.80
N ALA A 194 -21.13 14.12 -10.11
CA ALA A 194 -19.97 14.16 -10.99
C ALA A 194 -19.97 15.30 -12.01
N SER A 195 -18.77 15.73 -12.36
CA SER A 195 -18.51 16.72 -13.39
C SER A 195 -17.37 16.27 -14.30
N THR A 196 -17.42 16.70 -15.56
CA THR A 196 -16.39 16.47 -16.57
C THR A 196 -15.89 17.78 -17.15
N TYR A 197 -14.60 17.81 -17.47
CA TYR A 197 -13.96 18.90 -18.19
C TYR A 197 -12.73 18.38 -18.96
N ASP A 198 -12.42 19.04 -20.06
CA ASP A 198 -11.25 18.73 -20.86
C ASP A 198 -10.14 19.73 -20.56
N VAL A 199 -8.92 19.26 -20.29
CA VAL A 199 -7.73 20.13 -20.18
C VAL A 199 -6.72 19.76 -21.25
N ASP A 200 -6.10 20.76 -21.86
CA ASP A 200 -4.92 20.53 -22.70
C ASP A 200 -3.68 20.44 -21.81
N SER A 201 -3.03 19.28 -21.74
CA SER A 201 -1.75 19.12 -21.05
C SER A 201 -0.65 18.89 -22.08
N ARG A 202 0.14 19.93 -22.35
CA ARG A 202 1.29 19.91 -23.28
C ARG A 202 0.93 19.35 -24.66
N GLY A 203 -0.21 19.77 -25.22
CA GLY A 203 -0.70 19.33 -26.53
C GLY A 203 -1.43 18.00 -26.51
N THR A 204 -1.62 17.39 -25.33
CA THR A 204 -2.47 16.21 -25.16
C THR A 204 -3.77 16.61 -24.49
N LYS A 205 -4.89 16.38 -25.16
CA LYS A 205 -6.21 16.55 -24.56
C LYS A 205 -6.45 15.46 -23.52
N LEU A 206 -6.71 15.86 -22.28
CA LEU A 206 -7.10 14.98 -21.18
C LEU A 206 -8.53 15.27 -20.78
N THR A 207 -9.41 14.29 -20.95
CA THR A 207 -10.76 14.35 -20.38
C THR A 207 -10.69 13.93 -18.92
N THR A 208 -11.13 14.81 -18.04
CA THR A 208 -11.15 14.58 -16.58
C THR A 208 -12.58 14.43 -16.11
N VAL A 209 -12.86 13.37 -15.35
CA VAL A 209 -14.12 13.18 -14.62
C VAL A 209 -13.80 13.24 -13.13
N ARG A 210 -14.50 14.10 -12.41
CA ARG A 210 -14.44 14.21 -10.95
C ARG A 210 -15.78 13.79 -10.37
N SER A 211 -15.76 13.01 -9.30
CA SER A 211 -16.97 12.54 -8.61
C SER A 211 -16.83 12.62 -7.10
N PHE A 212 -17.96 12.91 -6.44
CA PHE A 212 -18.15 12.87 -5.00
C PHE A 212 -19.41 12.05 -4.72
N THR A 213 -19.28 11.00 -3.92
CA THR A 213 -20.39 10.12 -3.55
C THR A 213 -20.45 10.02 -2.03
N ALA A 214 -21.58 10.39 -1.43
CA ALA A 214 -21.78 10.22 0.01
C ALA A 214 -22.11 8.75 0.32
N HIS A 215 -21.42 8.15 1.28
CA HIS A 215 -21.58 6.74 1.67
C HIS A 215 -21.45 6.62 3.19
N GLY A 216 -22.59 6.60 3.90
CA GLY A 216 -22.58 6.71 5.36
C GLY A 216 -21.87 8.01 5.81
N PRO A 217 -21.01 7.99 6.84
CA PRO A 217 -20.24 9.16 7.27
C PRO A 217 -19.04 9.48 6.37
N TYR A 218 -18.95 8.87 5.18
CA TYR A 218 -17.84 9.05 4.25
C TYR A 218 -18.25 9.79 2.98
N VAL A 219 -17.32 10.52 2.39
CA VAL A 219 -17.38 10.93 0.99
C VAL A 219 -16.31 10.16 0.22
N LEU A 220 -16.75 9.36 -0.74
CA LEU A 220 -15.90 8.72 -1.74
C LEU A 220 -15.60 9.77 -2.81
N THR A 221 -14.31 10.05 -3.03
CA THR A 221 -13.85 11.07 -3.97
C THR A 221 -13.00 10.43 -5.06
N GLN A 222 -13.37 10.68 -6.31
CA GLN A 222 -12.64 10.18 -7.47
C GLN A 222 -12.28 11.32 -8.41
N LEU A 223 -11.10 11.22 -9.00
CA LEU A 223 -10.73 11.95 -10.20
C LEU A 223 -10.08 10.97 -11.17
N ALA A 224 -10.70 10.77 -12.32
CA ALA A 224 -10.14 10.00 -13.41
C ALA A 224 -9.74 10.92 -14.56
N GLN A 225 -8.59 10.66 -15.19
CA GLN A 225 -8.20 11.32 -16.43
C GLN A 225 -7.97 10.28 -17.51
N SER A 226 -8.37 10.61 -18.74
CA SER A 226 -8.21 9.75 -19.91
C SER A 226 -7.79 10.56 -21.12
N THR A 227 -6.79 10.05 -21.84
CA THR A 227 -6.39 10.52 -23.18
C THR A 227 -7.34 10.01 -24.28
N ALA A 228 -8.18 9.01 -23.97
CA ALA A 228 -9.11 8.37 -24.89
C ALA A 228 -10.55 8.93 -24.80
N GLY A 229 -10.76 9.99 -24.02
CA GLY A 229 -12.05 10.68 -23.91
C GLY A 229 -12.87 10.32 -22.66
N LEU A 230 -14.15 10.68 -22.70
CA LEU A 230 -15.06 10.66 -21.55
C LEU A 230 -15.40 9.25 -21.05
N ASP A 231 -15.81 8.35 -21.94
CA ASP A 231 -16.32 7.03 -21.52
C ASP A 231 -15.30 6.21 -20.73
N PRO A 232 -14.00 6.15 -21.10
CA PRO A 232 -13.00 5.47 -20.29
C PRO A 232 -12.79 6.12 -18.91
N ALA A 233 -12.90 7.45 -18.81
CA ALA A 233 -12.79 8.15 -17.52
C ALA A 233 -14.00 7.85 -16.63
N ILE A 234 -15.22 7.85 -17.18
CA ILE A 234 -16.44 7.43 -16.47
C ILE A 234 -16.32 5.98 -16.01
N ALA A 235 -15.82 5.08 -16.86
CA ALA A 235 -15.66 3.68 -16.51
C ALA A 235 -14.69 3.46 -15.33
N LEU A 236 -13.59 4.23 -15.27
CA LEU A 236 -12.67 4.20 -14.12
C LEU A 236 -13.35 4.69 -12.84
N VAL A 237 -14.09 5.80 -12.89
CA VAL A 237 -14.84 6.33 -11.74
C VAL A 237 -15.90 5.33 -11.26
N THR A 238 -16.69 4.78 -12.19
CA THR A 238 -17.74 3.79 -11.90
C THR A 238 -17.18 2.59 -11.14
N LYS A 239 -16.11 1.98 -11.67
CA LYS A 239 -15.46 0.83 -11.01
C LYS A 239 -14.87 1.21 -9.65
N ALA A 240 -14.28 2.39 -9.54
CA ALA A 240 -13.67 2.87 -8.29
C ALA A 240 -14.71 3.07 -7.18
N ILE A 241 -15.86 3.68 -7.48
CA ILE A 241 -16.95 3.87 -6.50
C ILE A 241 -17.45 2.50 -6.01
N GLY A 242 -17.80 1.59 -6.91
CA GLY A 242 -18.28 0.26 -6.55
C GLY A 242 -17.28 -0.54 -5.70
N ALA A 243 -16.00 -0.54 -6.08
CA ALA A 243 -14.95 -1.22 -5.31
C ALA A 243 -14.73 -0.55 -3.94
N GLN A 244 -14.72 0.78 -3.89
CA GLN A 244 -14.46 1.53 -2.67
C GLN A 244 -15.60 1.41 -1.66
N ALA A 245 -16.85 1.42 -2.12
CA ALA A 245 -18.02 1.22 -1.27
C ALA A 245 -17.95 -0.12 -0.53
N ALA A 246 -17.57 -1.21 -1.21
CA ALA A 246 -17.40 -2.51 -0.56
C ALA A 246 -16.17 -2.57 0.38
N ALA A 247 -15.07 -1.91 0.01
CA ALA A 247 -13.82 -1.95 0.77
C ALA A 247 -13.89 -1.21 2.11
N ILE A 248 -14.73 -0.17 2.22
CA ILE A 248 -14.83 0.64 3.44
C ILE A 248 -15.74 0.04 4.52
N GLU A 249 -16.69 -0.83 4.16
CA GLU A 249 -17.66 -1.44 5.09
C GLU A 249 -17.06 -2.03 6.38
N PRO A 250 -15.92 -2.74 6.37
CA PRO A 250 -15.39 -3.33 7.59
C PRO A 250 -14.64 -2.33 8.49
N PHE A 251 -14.38 -1.10 8.01
CA PHE A 251 -13.69 -0.09 8.80
C PHE A 251 -14.55 0.38 9.97
N LYS A 252 -13.99 0.30 11.17
CA LYS A 252 -14.66 0.74 12.41
C LYS A 252 -13.82 1.84 13.04
N PRO A 253 -14.21 3.11 12.86
CA PRO A 253 -13.48 4.22 13.46
C PRO A 253 -13.46 4.12 14.98
N ALA A 254 -12.42 4.65 15.60
CA ALA A 254 -12.38 4.80 17.05
C ALA A 254 -13.53 5.72 17.53
N PRO A 255 -14.18 5.39 18.66
CA PRO A 255 -15.25 6.22 19.22
C PRO A 255 -14.73 7.59 19.72
N GLU A 256 -13.48 7.63 20.18
CA GLU A 256 -12.85 8.84 20.72
C GLU A 256 -11.45 9.00 20.12
N LEU A 257 -11.22 10.10 19.40
CA LEU A 257 -9.95 10.37 18.74
C LEU A 257 -8.74 10.44 19.72
N PRO A 258 -8.83 11.09 20.89
CA PRO A 258 -7.71 11.10 21.85
C PRO A 258 -7.32 9.70 22.36
N ALA A 259 -8.21 8.72 22.29
CA ALA A 259 -7.99 7.36 22.79
C ALA A 259 -7.38 6.42 21.73
N VAL A 260 -7.22 6.87 20.49
CA VAL A 260 -6.65 6.05 19.40
C VAL A 260 -5.22 5.64 19.78
N PRO A 261 -4.87 4.34 19.75
CA PRO A 261 -3.51 3.89 20.06
C PRO A 261 -2.53 4.35 18.97
N ILE A 262 -1.40 4.91 19.39
CA ILE A 262 -0.34 5.35 18.45
C ILE A 262 0.32 4.14 17.76
N ASP A 263 0.50 3.04 18.50
CA ASP A 263 1.08 1.80 17.98
C ASP A 263 0.27 0.57 18.44
N PRO A 264 -0.84 0.25 17.76
CA PRO A 264 -1.66 -0.90 18.13
C PRO A 264 -0.94 -2.26 17.93
N THR A 265 0.24 -2.27 17.30
CA THR A 265 0.96 -3.50 16.91
C THR A 265 2.22 -3.77 17.71
N GLY A 266 2.71 -2.76 18.45
CA GLY A 266 4.04 -2.71 19.05
C GLY A 266 5.20 -2.60 18.04
N LEU A 267 4.90 -2.54 16.73
CA LEU A 267 5.93 -2.56 15.68
C LEU A 267 6.61 -1.20 15.51
N LEU A 268 5.90 -0.10 15.76
CA LEU A 268 6.49 1.23 15.70
C LEU A 268 7.56 1.40 16.76
N ALA A 269 7.31 0.91 17.98
CA ALA A 269 8.29 0.94 19.07
C ALA A 269 9.59 0.20 18.72
N LEU A 270 9.53 -0.74 17.78
CA LEU A 270 10.67 -1.52 17.29
C LEU A 270 11.24 -0.98 15.96
N THR A 271 10.82 0.20 15.49
CA THR A 271 11.24 0.75 14.20
C THR A 271 12.13 1.99 14.40
N LEU A 272 13.16 2.16 13.56
CA LEU A 272 13.95 3.40 13.54
C LEU A 272 13.09 4.56 13.06
N GLN A 273 12.97 5.59 13.89
CA GLN A 273 12.15 6.77 13.59
C GLN A 273 12.94 7.80 12.76
N THR A 274 12.22 8.65 12.02
CA THR A 274 12.79 9.86 11.41
C THR A 274 12.52 11.08 12.28
N ASP A 275 13.46 12.02 12.34
CA ASP A 275 13.35 13.23 13.18
C ASP A 275 12.35 14.25 12.62
N ALA A 276 12.10 14.22 11.31
CA ALA A 276 11.16 15.10 10.61
C ALA A 276 10.10 14.26 9.87
N PRO A 277 9.18 13.60 10.58
CA PRO A 277 8.19 12.73 9.96
C PRO A 277 7.17 13.56 9.18
N ARG A 278 6.86 13.10 7.96
CA ARG A 278 5.61 13.46 7.30
C ARG A 278 4.44 12.76 8.01
N ASN A 279 3.20 13.18 7.74
CA ASN A 279 2.00 12.56 8.31
C ASN A 279 1.84 11.06 7.95
N SER A 280 2.64 10.55 7.00
CA SER A 280 2.71 9.15 6.60
C SER A 280 3.94 8.39 7.12
N GLN A 281 4.69 8.97 8.03
CA GLN A 281 5.91 8.40 8.63
C GLN A 281 5.83 8.45 10.15
N ASN A 282 6.70 7.68 10.79
CA ASN A 282 6.61 7.28 12.19
C ASN A 282 5.19 6.76 12.49
N ALA A 283 4.72 5.84 11.64
CA ALA A 283 3.34 5.37 11.58
C ALA A 283 3.27 3.85 11.32
N VAL A 284 2.15 3.22 11.68
CA VAL A 284 1.86 1.81 11.39
C VAL A 284 0.62 1.68 10.52
N TYR A 285 0.72 0.84 9.51
CA TYR A 285 -0.32 0.50 8.56
C TYR A 285 -0.60 -1.00 8.60
N SER A 286 -1.81 -1.39 8.19
CA SER A 286 -2.11 -2.78 7.85
C SER A 286 -1.29 -3.24 6.64
N GLY A 287 -1.22 -4.57 6.43
CA GLY A 287 -0.63 -5.11 5.19
C GLY A 287 -1.30 -4.59 3.91
N THR A 288 -2.62 -4.34 3.93
CA THR A 288 -3.32 -3.73 2.79
C THR A 288 -2.93 -2.26 2.60
N GLY A 289 -2.86 -1.48 3.68
CA GLY A 289 -2.46 -0.08 3.63
C GLY A 289 -1.00 0.09 3.18
N ALA A 290 -0.15 -0.88 3.50
CA ALA A 290 1.24 -0.92 3.06
C ALA A 290 1.40 -0.92 1.53
N LEU A 291 0.40 -1.39 0.78
CA LEU A 291 0.44 -1.47 -0.69
C LEU A 291 0.51 -0.09 -1.36
N HIS A 292 -0.03 0.95 -0.74
CA HIS A 292 0.05 2.32 -1.27
C HIS A 292 1.49 2.83 -1.37
N PHE A 293 2.41 2.29 -0.58
CA PHE A 293 3.82 2.70 -0.52
C PHE A 293 4.74 1.90 -1.45
N GLN A 294 4.24 0.83 -2.09
CA GLN A 294 5.03 -0.07 -2.92
C GLN A 294 5.27 0.53 -4.30
N SER A 295 6.42 0.24 -4.91
CA SER A 295 6.68 0.61 -6.31
C SER A 295 5.72 -0.13 -7.24
N ASN A 296 5.64 -1.46 -7.11
CA ASN A 296 4.71 -2.30 -7.85
C ASN A 296 3.68 -2.94 -6.89
N PRO A 297 2.53 -2.28 -6.68
CA PRO A 297 1.54 -2.76 -5.74
C PRO A 297 0.81 -4.03 -6.22
N VAL A 298 0.78 -4.33 -7.52
CA VAL A 298 0.18 -5.56 -8.05
C VAL A 298 1.01 -6.77 -7.63
N THR A 299 2.32 -6.74 -7.87
CA THR A 299 3.24 -7.79 -7.43
C THR A 299 3.26 -7.88 -5.90
N SER A 300 3.37 -6.75 -5.22
CA SER A 300 3.41 -6.70 -3.76
C SER A 300 2.13 -7.24 -3.10
N SER A 301 0.96 -7.04 -3.72
CA SER A 301 -0.31 -7.61 -3.22
C SER A 301 -0.22 -9.13 -3.08
N LYS A 302 0.30 -9.79 -4.11
CA LYS A 302 0.49 -11.24 -4.10
C LYS A 302 1.54 -11.67 -3.07
N VAL A 303 2.66 -10.95 -3.00
CA VAL A 303 3.73 -11.22 -2.02
C VAL A 303 3.20 -11.13 -0.59
N PHE A 304 2.42 -10.08 -0.28
CA PHE A 304 1.87 -9.87 1.05
C PHE A 304 0.87 -10.95 1.43
N GLN A 305 0.00 -11.35 0.49
CA GLN A 305 -0.95 -12.43 0.69
C GLN A 305 -0.25 -13.77 0.94
N ASP A 306 0.69 -14.17 0.06
CA ASP A 306 1.35 -15.48 0.14
C ASP A 306 2.22 -15.63 1.41
N ASN A 307 2.79 -14.50 1.88
CA ASN A 307 3.70 -14.44 3.03
C ASN A 307 3.03 -13.94 4.33
N GLY A 308 1.73 -13.70 4.30
CA GLY A 308 0.94 -13.27 5.47
C GLY A 308 1.49 -11.98 6.10
N VAL A 309 1.71 -10.94 5.31
CA VAL A 309 2.14 -9.63 5.82
C VAL A 309 0.95 -8.94 6.48
N THR A 310 1.01 -8.72 7.79
CA THR A 310 -0.12 -8.21 8.57
C THR A 310 0.05 -6.76 9.01
N ALA A 311 1.29 -6.31 9.20
CA ALA A 311 1.60 -4.96 9.69
C ALA A 311 2.83 -4.40 8.98
N PHE A 312 2.83 -3.08 8.82
CA PHE A 312 3.90 -2.31 8.21
C PHE A 312 4.16 -1.05 9.04
N ALA A 313 5.34 -0.94 9.63
CA ALA A 313 5.79 0.30 10.26
C ALA A 313 6.68 1.08 9.30
N ARG A 314 6.43 2.38 9.20
CA ARG A 314 7.16 3.28 8.32
C ARG A 314 7.77 4.41 9.12
N GLY A 315 9.05 4.30 9.44
CA GLY A 315 9.85 5.36 10.08
C GLY A 315 10.91 5.89 9.12
N LYS A 316 12.15 5.96 9.63
CA LYS A 316 13.36 6.13 8.82
C LYS A 316 13.67 4.86 8.02
N THR A 317 13.47 3.71 8.64
CA THR A 317 13.38 2.41 7.98
C THR A 317 11.92 1.99 7.82
N SER A 318 11.70 1.06 6.92
CA SER A 318 10.41 0.42 6.67
C SER A 318 10.49 -1.02 7.19
N VAL A 319 9.53 -1.46 8.00
CA VAL A 319 9.50 -2.79 8.61
C VAL A 319 8.17 -3.47 8.34
N TYR A 320 8.22 -4.68 7.78
CA TYR A 320 7.04 -5.48 7.47
C TYR A 320 7.04 -6.72 8.36
N ARG A 321 5.94 -6.96 9.10
CA ARG A 321 5.75 -8.22 9.85
C ARG A 321 5.09 -9.25 8.93
N ALA A 322 5.82 -10.33 8.64
CA ALA A 322 5.33 -11.50 7.92
C ALA A 322 4.86 -12.59 8.90
N LYS A 323 4.23 -13.66 8.40
CA LYS A 323 3.70 -14.74 9.25
C LYS A 323 4.76 -15.59 9.95
N ASP A 324 5.96 -15.69 9.37
CA ASP A 324 7.07 -16.48 9.88
C ASP A 324 8.42 -16.03 9.27
N PRO A 325 9.57 -16.51 9.78
CA PRO A 325 10.87 -16.10 9.25
C PRO A 325 11.14 -16.48 7.80
N ALA A 326 10.61 -17.60 7.30
CA ALA A 326 10.79 -17.98 5.89
C ALA A 326 10.03 -17.01 4.97
N SER A 327 8.87 -16.55 5.41
CA SER A 327 8.03 -15.58 4.74
C SER A 327 8.69 -14.20 4.72
N ALA A 328 9.34 -13.79 5.81
CA ALA A 328 10.15 -12.57 5.86
C ALA A 328 11.32 -12.59 4.86
N VAL A 329 12.02 -13.73 4.74
CA VAL A 329 13.06 -13.94 3.71
C VAL A 329 12.48 -13.80 2.32
N ASN A 330 11.31 -14.39 2.05
CA ASN A 330 10.66 -14.29 0.74
C ASN A 330 10.24 -12.85 0.39
N VAL A 331 9.71 -12.10 1.37
CA VAL A 331 9.37 -10.68 1.20
C VAL A 331 10.62 -9.89 0.86
N ALA A 332 11.68 -9.97 1.66
CA ALA A 332 12.94 -9.25 1.43
C ALA A 332 13.57 -9.61 0.07
N ASN A 333 13.59 -10.90 -0.29
CA ASN A 333 14.09 -11.36 -1.59
C ASN A 333 13.27 -10.82 -2.76
N THR A 334 11.95 -10.76 -2.63
CA THR A 334 11.08 -10.25 -3.69
C THR A 334 11.29 -8.75 -3.88
N PHE A 335 11.35 -7.99 -2.79
CA PHE A 335 11.64 -6.56 -2.85
C PHE A 335 12.99 -6.26 -3.49
N GLY A 336 14.05 -6.98 -3.08
CA GLY A 336 15.36 -6.84 -3.69
C GLY A 336 15.36 -7.16 -5.18
N LYS A 337 14.54 -8.12 -5.66
CA LYS A 337 14.37 -8.41 -7.09
C LYS A 337 13.56 -7.32 -7.80
N GLU A 338 12.49 -6.83 -7.19
CA GLU A 338 11.62 -5.81 -7.77
C GLU A 338 12.38 -4.53 -8.13
N VAL A 339 13.28 -4.09 -7.25
CA VAL A 339 14.09 -2.89 -7.50
C VAL A 339 15.33 -3.14 -8.36
N SER A 340 15.65 -4.40 -8.69
CA SER A 340 16.80 -4.77 -9.54
C SER A 340 16.40 -4.70 -11.01
N VAL A 341 16.29 -3.47 -11.52
CA VAL A 341 15.95 -3.17 -12.92
C VAL A 341 17.17 -2.66 -13.69
N ASP A 342 17.04 -2.53 -15.01
CA ASP A 342 18.10 -1.96 -15.85
C ASP A 342 18.57 -0.60 -15.32
N GLY A 343 19.90 -0.44 -15.23
CA GLY A 343 20.53 0.77 -14.71
C GLY A 343 20.76 0.79 -13.19
N THR A 344 20.34 -0.25 -12.46
CA THR A 344 20.72 -0.42 -11.05
C THR A 344 22.01 -1.22 -10.89
N GLU A 345 22.78 -0.91 -9.84
CA GLU A 345 24.06 -1.58 -9.56
C GLU A 345 23.97 -2.33 -8.23
N THR A 346 24.48 -3.56 -8.16
CA THR A 346 24.61 -4.27 -6.88
C THR A 346 25.63 -3.58 -5.98
N ALA A 347 25.33 -3.47 -4.70
CA ALA A 347 26.24 -2.97 -3.68
C ALA A 347 26.54 -4.06 -2.64
N ASP A 348 27.60 -3.86 -1.86
CA ASP A 348 27.98 -4.80 -0.81
C ASP A 348 26.83 -5.02 0.17
N PRO A 349 26.56 -6.28 0.59
CA PRO A 349 25.55 -6.57 1.60
C PRO A 349 25.94 -5.94 2.94
N VAL A 350 24.95 -5.78 3.82
CA VAL A 350 25.18 -5.30 5.18
C VAL A 350 26.10 -6.28 5.92
N PRO A 351 27.20 -5.82 6.53
CA PRO A 351 28.13 -6.70 7.25
C PRO A 351 27.43 -7.60 8.28
N ALA A 352 27.84 -8.87 8.31
CA ALA A 352 27.26 -9.95 9.12
C ALA A 352 25.80 -10.37 8.79
N LEU A 353 25.07 -9.61 7.97
CA LEU A 353 23.73 -9.96 7.49
C LEU A 353 23.79 -10.50 6.05
N THR A 354 24.21 -11.76 5.89
CA THR A 354 24.45 -12.37 4.56
C THR A 354 23.19 -12.55 3.71
N LEU A 355 22.00 -12.50 4.32
CA LEU A 355 20.71 -12.51 3.63
C LEU A 355 20.23 -11.11 3.24
N SER A 356 21.03 -10.06 3.52
CA SER A 356 20.73 -8.72 3.04
C SER A 356 21.10 -8.55 1.57
N ARG A 357 20.40 -7.66 0.89
CA ARG A 357 20.71 -7.25 -0.48
C ARG A 357 20.70 -5.74 -0.57
N CYS A 358 21.78 -5.17 -1.08
CA CYS A 358 21.94 -3.74 -1.27
C CYS A 358 22.13 -3.42 -2.76
N ILE A 359 21.48 -2.35 -3.21
CA ILE A 359 21.43 -1.92 -4.60
C ILE A 359 21.55 -0.40 -4.64
N LEU A 360 22.34 0.12 -5.58
CA LEU A 360 22.34 1.53 -5.95
C LEU A 360 21.27 1.74 -7.03
N LEU A 361 20.18 2.43 -6.66
CA LEU A 361 19.09 2.78 -7.57
C LEU A 361 19.54 3.86 -8.56
N ALA A 362 18.94 3.87 -9.75
CA ALA A 362 19.27 4.85 -10.79
C ALA A 362 18.53 6.18 -10.62
N ASN A 363 17.26 6.14 -10.17
CA ASN A 363 16.40 7.32 -10.10
C ASN A 363 15.39 7.25 -8.92
N PRO A 364 15.53 8.11 -7.90
CA PRO A 364 16.72 8.94 -7.65
C PRO A 364 17.92 8.05 -7.33
N LYS A 365 19.14 8.57 -7.57
CA LYS A 365 20.37 7.85 -7.24
C LYS A 365 20.54 7.77 -5.73
N GLN A 366 20.28 6.59 -5.16
CA GLN A 366 20.40 6.31 -3.72
C GLN A 366 20.61 4.82 -3.48
N PHE A 367 21.25 4.48 -2.37
CA PHE A 367 21.34 3.10 -1.91
C PHE A 367 20.02 2.66 -1.31
N TYR A 368 19.65 1.43 -1.61
CA TYR A 368 18.53 0.71 -1.06
C TYR A 368 19.01 -0.63 -0.55
N CYS A 369 18.74 -0.95 0.70
CA CYS A 369 19.03 -2.25 1.27
C CYS A 369 17.77 -2.90 1.83
N VAL A 370 17.67 -4.21 1.62
CA VAL A 370 16.67 -5.08 2.24
C VAL A 370 17.34 -6.16 3.07
N ALA A 371 16.74 -6.55 4.18
CA ALA A 371 17.19 -7.68 4.98
C ALA A 371 16.02 -8.33 5.73
N PRO A 372 15.99 -9.68 5.83
CA PRO A 372 15.11 -10.36 6.78
C PRO A 372 15.70 -10.34 8.19
N ALA A 373 14.84 -10.25 9.21
CA ALA A 373 15.20 -10.27 10.63
C ALA A 373 14.08 -10.96 11.42
N GLY A 374 14.26 -12.21 11.83
CA GLY A 374 13.16 -12.99 12.43
C GLY A 374 11.96 -13.07 11.46
N ASP A 375 10.75 -12.76 11.94
CA ASP A 375 9.50 -12.64 11.18
C ASP A 375 9.34 -11.29 10.44
N TYR A 376 10.39 -10.47 10.37
CA TYR A 376 10.33 -9.14 9.77
C TYR A 376 11.17 -9.01 8.49
N ALA A 377 10.69 -8.22 7.53
CA ALA A 377 11.49 -7.69 6.44
C ALA A 377 11.77 -6.20 6.66
N ILE A 378 13.03 -5.79 6.48
CA ILE A 378 13.52 -4.42 6.65
C ILE A 378 13.81 -3.84 5.27
N GLU A 379 13.44 -2.58 5.06
CA GLU A 379 13.95 -1.72 3.98
C GLU A 379 14.60 -0.48 4.57
N ALA A 380 15.75 -0.07 4.01
CA ALA A 380 16.39 1.20 4.32
C ALA A 380 16.87 1.87 3.03
N ARG A 381 16.89 3.21 3.01
CA ARG A 381 17.30 4.02 1.87
C ARG A 381 18.18 5.19 2.31
N GLY A 382 19.14 5.58 1.50
CA GLY A 382 20.02 6.70 1.81
C GLY A 382 21.05 7.00 0.72
N PRO A 383 21.69 8.18 0.79
CA PRO A 383 22.68 8.60 -0.22
C PRO A 383 24.01 7.85 -0.12
N GLU A 384 24.33 7.29 1.06
CA GLU A 384 25.61 6.63 1.33
C GLU A 384 25.41 5.19 1.79
N LEU A 385 26.13 4.24 1.18
CA LEU A 385 26.00 2.82 1.50
C LEU A 385 26.28 2.52 2.97
N LYS A 386 27.30 3.17 3.55
CA LYS A 386 27.67 3.02 4.96
C LYS A 386 26.53 3.41 5.89
N ASP A 387 25.88 4.55 5.65
CA ASP A 387 24.75 4.99 6.45
C ASP A 387 23.57 4.01 6.35
N VAL A 388 23.27 3.51 5.13
CA VAL A 388 22.20 2.50 4.94
C VAL A 388 22.55 1.18 5.63
N HIS A 389 23.81 0.75 5.62
CA HIS A 389 24.28 -0.42 6.38
C HIS A 389 24.04 -0.23 7.88
N GLU A 390 24.39 0.95 8.42
CA GLU A 390 24.19 1.28 9.84
C GLU A 390 22.71 1.32 10.21
N GLN A 391 21.85 1.88 9.34
CA GLN A 391 20.39 1.85 9.51
C GLN A 391 19.84 0.42 9.57
N VAL A 392 20.20 -0.45 8.62
CA VAL A 392 19.71 -1.85 8.61
C VAL A 392 20.24 -2.62 9.81
N ALA A 393 21.51 -2.44 10.18
CA ALA A 393 22.10 -3.08 11.36
C ALA A 393 21.37 -2.68 12.64
N ALA A 394 21.11 -1.39 12.85
CA ALA A 394 20.36 -0.91 14.00
C ALA A 394 18.91 -1.42 14.02
N GLN A 395 18.23 -1.38 12.88
CA GLN A 395 16.88 -1.91 12.74
C GLN A 395 16.80 -3.42 13.01
N TYR A 396 17.80 -4.19 12.57
CA TYR A 396 17.89 -5.62 12.86
C TYR A 396 18.01 -5.87 14.37
N ILE A 397 18.83 -5.08 15.09
CA ILE A 397 18.98 -5.20 16.54
C ILE A 397 17.66 -4.89 17.24
N LEU A 398 16.96 -3.82 16.86
CA LEU A 398 15.65 -3.46 17.44
C LEU A 398 14.63 -4.59 17.36
N LEU A 399 14.66 -5.39 16.28
CA LEU A 399 13.68 -6.46 16.03
C LEU A 399 14.06 -7.80 16.64
N THR A 400 15.33 -8.03 16.96
CA THR A 400 15.85 -9.37 17.29
C THR A 400 16.57 -9.46 18.62
N ALA A 401 16.94 -8.33 19.22
CA ALA A 401 17.45 -8.31 20.58
C ALA A 401 16.34 -8.82 21.53
N LYS A 402 16.64 -9.87 22.29
CA LYS A 402 15.76 -10.29 23.37
C LYS A 402 15.76 -9.19 24.44
N PRO A 403 14.60 -8.83 25.01
CA PRO A 403 14.55 -7.93 26.14
C PRO A 403 15.34 -8.46 27.34
#